data_AF-A0A1F8ECL3-F1
#
_entry.id   AF-A0A1F8ECL3-F1
#
_cell.length_a   1.000
_cell.length_b   1.000
_cell.length_c   1.000
_cell.angle_alpha   90.00
_cell.angle_beta   90.00
_cell.angle_gamma   90.00
#
_symmetry.space_group_name_H-M   'P 1'
#
loop_
_entity.id
_entity.type
_entity.pdbx_description
1 polymer ?
#
loop_
_entity_poly.entity_id
_entity_poly.type
_entity_poly.pdbx_seq_one_letter_code
_entity_poly.pdbx_strand_id
1 'polypeptide(L)'
;MRNLDKLGYFSYCLVKINIKIMDKKYKNLTVQERVEILRKSLPQQIAETLTEKLFSKSAEILIYKEKLNFNKQSGIFRVGKKSAKFGRKSKHYKFIHALWENPNRMFDYSEIAFYLWDKSNKIDAISKIRQIVYEIKEKLGLSESDQTVFVCNEGYMLQR
;
A
#
# COMPACT_ATOMS: atom_id res chain seq x y z
N MET A 1 23.34 -3.87 14.72
CA MET A 1 22.46 -3.05 13.85
C MET A 1 21.01 -3.57 13.88
N ARG A 2 20.21 -3.36 14.94
CA ARG A 2 18.78 -3.80 14.99
C ARG A 2 17.78 -2.78 15.58
N ASN A 3 18.22 -1.57 15.92
CA ASN A 3 17.36 -0.56 16.58
C ASN A 3 16.73 0.46 15.61
N LEU A 4 17.25 0.61 14.38
CA LEU A 4 16.76 1.60 13.41
C LEU A 4 15.37 1.25 12.82
N ASP A 5 15.06 -0.03 12.63
CA ASP A 5 13.77 -0.45 12.09
C ASP A 5 12.63 -0.29 13.10
N LYS A 6 12.91 -0.49 14.39
CA LYS A 6 11.95 -0.25 15.48
C LYS A 6 11.64 1.24 15.63
N LEU A 7 12.65 2.10 15.50
CA LEU A 7 12.48 3.56 15.51
C LEU A 7 11.67 4.04 14.30
N GLY A 8 11.91 3.49 13.11
CA GLY A 8 11.12 3.79 11.90
C GLY A 8 9.64 3.42 12.04
N TYR A 9 9.36 2.22 12.58
CA TYR A 9 7.99 1.76 12.82
C TYR A 9 7.28 2.57 13.92
N PHE A 10 7.96 2.87 15.02
CA PHE A 10 7.41 3.71 16.09
C PHE A 10 7.11 5.12 15.61
N SER A 11 8.00 5.71 14.79
CA SER A 11 7.81 7.02 14.16
C SER A 11 6.62 6.99 13.19
N TYR A 12 6.47 5.92 12.41
CA TYR A 12 5.31 5.71 11.53
C TYR A 12 3.99 5.60 12.32
N CYS A 13 3.96 4.88 13.43
CA CYS A 13 2.78 4.76 14.31
C CYS A 13 2.40 6.11 14.92
N LEU A 14 3.38 6.87 15.43
CA LEU A 14 3.17 8.22 15.98
C LEU A 14 2.62 9.18 14.94
N VAL A 15 3.17 9.17 13.71
CA VAL A 15 2.68 9.97 12.59
C VAL A 15 1.25 9.58 12.23
N LYS A 16 0.94 8.28 12.13
CA LYS A 16 -0.40 7.79 11.80
C LYS A 16 -1.43 8.17 12.85
N ILE A 17 -1.09 8.11 14.14
CA ILE A 17 -1.94 8.51 15.26
C ILE A 17 -2.16 10.02 15.24
N ASN A 18 -1.08 10.81 15.11
CA ASN A 18 -1.18 12.27 15.10
C ASN A 18 -1.91 12.79 13.86
N ILE A 19 -1.70 12.23 12.67
CA ILE A 19 -2.50 12.58 11.47
C ILE A 19 -3.98 12.31 11.73
N LYS A 20 -4.34 11.17 12.32
CA LYS A 20 -5.75 10.83 12.64
C LYS A 20 -6.37 11.82 13.64
N ILE A 21 -5.59 12.27 14.63
CA ILE A 21 -6.01 13.27 15.62
C ILE A 21 -6.15 14.65 14.93
N MET A 22 -5.22 14.98 14.03
CA MET A 22 -5.23 16.23 13.31
C MET A 22 -6.32 16.33 12.26
N ASP A 23 -6.72 15.22 11.64
CA ASP A 23 -7.76 15.21 10.62
C ASP A 23 -9.14 15.64 11.16
N LYS A 24 -9.39 15.42 12.46
CA LYS A 24 -10.61 15.88 13.13
C LYS A 24 -10.55 17.33 13.61
N LYS A 25 -9.38 17.79 14.09
CA LYS A 25 -9.22 19.11 14.73
C LYS A 25 -8.72 20.20 13.76
N TYR A 26 -8.01 19.83 12.71
CA TYR A 26 -7.29 20.72 11.81
C TYR A 26 -7.61 20.47 10.33
N LYS A 27 -8.83 19.99 10.04
CA LYS A 27 -9.34 19.69 8.69
C LYS A 27 -9.16 20.84 7.68
N ASN A 28 -9.12 22.09 8.13
CA ASN A 28 -9.03 23.27 7.26
C ASN A 28 -7.59 23.73 7.01
N LEU A 29 -6.58 23.13 7.65
CA LEU A 29 -5.18 23.46 7.42
C LEU A 29 -4.62 22.70 6.22
N THR A 30 -3.65 23.30 5.55
CA THR A 30 -2.85 22.66 4.51
C THR A 30 -1.96 21.55 5.10
N VAL A 31 -1.50 20.63 4.25
CA VAL A 31 -0.61 19.52 4.68
C VAL A 31 0.67 20.06 5.33
N GLN A 32 1.23 21.15 4.79
CA GLN A 32 2.44 21.79 5.30
C GLN A 32 2.24 22.40 6.70
N GLU A 33 1.12 23.08 6.93
CA GLU A 33 0.80 23.63 8.25
C GLU A 33 0.58 22.54 9.29
N ARG A 34 -0.10 21.45 8.91
CA ARG A 34 -0.33 20.31 9.81
C ARG A 34 0.99 19.65 10.21
N VAL A 35 1.88 19.49 9.24
CA VAL A 35 3.23 18.99 9.40
C VAL A 35 4.04 19.82 10.40
N GLU A 36 3.95 21.14 10.32
CA GLU A 36 4.73 22.05 11.15
C GLU A 36 4.26 22.00 12.62
N ILE A 37 2.95 21.87 12.85
CA ILE A 37 2.38 21.64 14.19
C ILE A 37 2.88 20.31 14.78
N LEU A 38 2.93 19.27 13.96
CA LEU A 38 3.42 17.95 14.35
C LEU A 38 4.92 17.99 14.68
N ARG A 39 5.71 18.73 13.91
CA ARG A 39 7.15 18.94 14.15
C ARG A 39 7.41 19.62 15.49
N LYS A 40 6.62 20.66 15.82
CA LYS A 40 6.75 21.43 17.06
C LYS A 40 6.31 20.69 18.32
N SER A 41 5.49 19.64 18.18
CA SER A 41 4.96 18.86 19.31
C SER A 41 5.76 17.59 19.62
N LEU A 42 6.78 17.27 18.81
CA LEU A 42 7.62 16.10 19.00
C LEU A 42 8.99 16.45 19.59
N PRO A 43 9.60 15.56 20.39
CA PRO A 43 10.99 15.71 20.84
C PRO A 43 11.95 15.88 19.66
N GLN A 44 12.96 16.74 19.83
CA GLN A 44 13.82 17.23 18.74
C GLN A 44 14.52 16.12 17.93
N GLN A 45 15.00 15.05 18.58
CA GLN A 45 15.59 13.89 17.91
C GLN A 45 14.60 13.14 17.00
N ILE A 46 13.32 13.10 17.36
CA ILE A 46 12.27 12.47 16.55
C ILE A 46 11.90 13.40 15.39
N ALA A 47 11.82 14.71 15.64
CA ALA A 47 11.56 15.71 14.60
C ALA A 47 12.64 15.75 13.51
N GLU A 48 13.92 15.63 13.89
CA GLU A 48 15.05 15.57 12.95
C GLU A 48 15.03 14.29 12.11
N THR A 49 14.81 13.13 12.74
CA THR A 49 14.68 11.84 12.04
C THR A 49 13.46 11.80 11.10
N LEU A 50 12.37 12.47 11.47
CA LEU A 50 11.19 12.70 10.62
C LEU A 50 11.54 13.54 9.38
N THR A 51 12.32 14.61 9.56
CA THR A 51 12.68 15.59 8.52
C THR A 51 13.44 14.94 7.35
N GLU A 52 14.38 14.04 7.62
CA GLU A 52 15.19 13.42 6.56
C GLU A 52 14.51 12.23 5.86
N LYS A 53 13.80 11.37 6.59
CA LYS A 53 13.27 10.10 6.06
C LYS A 53 11.80 10.12 5.70
N LEU A 54 10.99 10.91 6.42
CA LEU A 54 9.55 10.97 6.19
C LEU A 54 9.16 12.17 5.32
N PHE A 55 9.85 13.32 5.30
CA PHE A 55 9.37 14.43 4.44
C PHE A 55 9.59 14.23 2.94
N SER A 56 10.63 13.48 2.54
CA SER A 56 10.86 13.13 1.14
C SER A 56 9.92 12.03 0.61
N LYS A 57 9.43 11.12 1.48
CA LYS A 57 8.58 9.97 1.09
C LYS A 57 7.13 10.03 1.58
N SER A 58 6.83 10.79 2.64
CA SER A 58 5.51 10.77 3.30
C SER A 58 4.57 11.83 2.80
N ALA A 59 5.08 12.89 2.17
CA ALA A 59 4.24 13.76 1.35
C ALA A 59 3.58 12.95 0.22
N GLU A 60 4.29 11.98 -0.37
CA GLU A 60 3.70 11.01 -1.29
C GLU A 60 2.71 10.09 -0.56
N ILE A 61 3.09 9.45 0.56
CA ILE A 61 2.19 8.51 1.28
C ILE A 61 0.88 9.16 1.76
N LEU A 62 0.87 10.44 2.16
CA LEU A 62 -0.33 11.18 2.58
C LEU A 62 -1.23 11.58 1.41
N ILE A 63 -0.68 11.82 0.22
CA ILE A 63 -1.45 12.20 -0.98
C ILE A 63 -2.15 10.97 -1.62
N TYR A 64 -1.68 9.75 -1.35
CA TYR A 64 -2.20 8.54 -2.02
C TYR A 64 -3.36 7.83 -1.31
N LYS A 65 -3.74 8.26 -0.10
CA LYS A 65 -4.88 7.68 0.62
C LYS A 65 -6.24 7.86 -0.09
N GLU A 66 -6.29 8.65 -1.17
CA GLU A 66 -7.53 8.95 -1.90
C GLU A 66 -7.83 8.14 -3.17
N LYS A 67 -6.99 7.23 -3.69
CA LYS A 67 -7.24 6.75 -5.09
C LYS A 67 -7.00 5.27 -5.39
N LEU A 68 -7.26 4.36 -4.46
CA LEU A 68 -7.47 2.95 -4.83
C LEU A 68 -8.96 2.72 -5.14
N ASN A 69 -9.30 2.30 -6.36
CA ASN A 69 -10.66 1.93 -6.74
C ASN A 69 -10.65 0.71 -7.65
N PHE A 70 -11.50 -0.27 -7.36
CA PHE A 70 -11.74 -1.42 -8.24
C PHE A 70 -13.23 -1.54 -8.56
N ASN A 71 -13.58 -1.35 -9.83
CA ASN A 71 -14.93 -1.58 -10.33
C ASN A 71 -15.05 -3.07 -10.74
N LYS A 72 -15.71 -3.88 -9.91
CA LYS A 72 -15.91 -5.32 -10.14
C LYS A 72 -16.72 -5.63 -11.41
N GLN A 73 -17.59 -4.72 -11.84
CA GLN A 73 -18.41 -4.93 -13.04
C GLN A 73 -17.59 -4.74 -14.31
N SER A 74 -16.80 -3.66 -14.37
CA SER A 74 -16.01 -3.32 -15.55
C SER A 74 -14.60 -3.91 -15.55
N GLY A 75 -14.11 -4.38 -14.39
CA GLY A 75 -12.75 -4.86 -14.19
C GLY A 75 -11.69 -3.75 -14.18
N ILE A 76 -12.11 -2.48 -14.05
CA ILE A 76 -11.19 -1.34 -14.00
C ILE A 76 -10.62 -1.22 -12.60
N PHE A 77 -9.29 -1.26 -12.51
CA PHE A 77 -8.54 -0.99 -11.29
C PHE A 77 -7.76 0.31 -11.42
N ARG A 78 -7.88 1.20 -10.44
CA ARG A 78 -7.31 2.54 -10.41
C ARG A 78 -6.45 2.73 -9.18
N VAL A 79 -5.28 3.33 -9.39
CA VAL A 79 -4.30 3.71 -8.36
C VAL A 79 -3.85 5.14 -8.68
N GLY A 80 -4.27 6.11 -7.87
CA GLY A 80 -3.98 7.50 -8.19
C GLY A 80 -4.72 7.95 -9.46
N LYS A 81 -3.98 8.54 -10.40
CA LYS A 81 -4.46 8.89 -11.74
C LYS A 81 -4.34 7.73 -12.75
N LYS A 82 -3.67 6.63 -12.37
CA LYS A 82 -3.37 5.51 -13.26
C LYS A 82 -4.49 4.47 -13.18
N SER A 83 -4.87 3.87 -14.30
CA SER A 83 -5.88 2.82 -14.31
C SER A 83 -5.66 1.81 -15.42
N ALA A 84 -6.01 0.55 -15.14
CA ALA A 84 -5.96 -0.55 -16.10
C ALA A 84 -7.24 -1.39 -16.04
N LYS A 85 -7.64 -1.94 -17.19
CA LYS A 85 -8.78 -2.85 -17.29
C LYS A 85 -8.30 -4.30 -17.34
N PHE A 86 -8.87 -5.13 -16.47
CA PHE A 86 -8.59 -6.56 -16.43
C PHE A 86 -9.86 -7.35 -16.73
N GLY A 87 -9.81 -8.26 -17.71
CA GLY A 87 -10.96 -9.08 -18.09
C GLY A 87 -11.39 -9.99 -16.95
N ARG A 88 -12.70 -10.15 -16.71
CA ARG A 88 -13.26 -10.87 -15.53
C ARG A 88 -12.81 -12.33 -15.40
N LYS A 89 -12.44 -12.98 -16.52
CA LYS A 89 -11.92 -14.35 -16.54
C LYS A 89 -10.40 -14.44 -16.32
N SER A 90 -9.68 -13.31 -16.33
CA SER A 90 -8.22 -13.29 -16.19
C SER A 90 -7.77 -13.56 -14.76
N LYS A 91 -6.55 -14.08 -14.61
CA LYS A 91 -5.93 -14.32 -13.30
C LYS A 91 -5.64 -13.00 -12.58
N HIS A 92 -5.29 -11.93 -13.30
CA HIS A 92 -5.12 -10.59 -12.74
C HIS A 92 -6.40 -10.08 -12.08
N TYR A 93 -7.54 -10.20 -12.77
CA TYR A 93 -8.83 -9.80 -12.20
C TYR A 93 -9.13 -10.61 -10.93
N LYS A 94 -8.99 -11.94 -10.99
CA LYS A 94 -9.23 -12.81 -9.84
C LYS A 94 -8.33 -12.48 -8.65
N PHE A 95 -7.05 -12.19 -8.92
CA PHE A 95 -6.07 -11.77 -7.92
C PHE A 95 -6.49 -10.45 -7.24
N ILE A 96 -6.74 -9.40 -8.04
CA ILE A 96 -7.17 -8.09 -7.53
C ILE A 96 -8.47 -8.24 -6.75
N HIS A 97 -9.43 -8.99 -7.28
CA HIS A 97 -10.72 -9.24 -6.63
C HIS A 97 -10.55 -9.94 -5.27
N ALA A 98 -9.74 -10.99 -5.17
CA ALA A 98 -9.53 -11.70 -3.92
C ALA A 98 -9.00 -10.78 -2.80
N LEU A 99 -7.99 -9.97 -3.12
CA LEU A 99 -7.43 -9.01 -2.17
C LEU A 99 -8.38 -7.83 -1.89
N TRP A 100 -9.18 -7.43 -2.89
CA TRP A 100 -10.14 -6.33 -2.76
C TRP A 100 -11.30 -6.65 -1.83
N GLU A 101 -11.79 -7.89 -1.82
CA GLU A 101 -12.83 -8.33 -0.89
C GLU A 101 -12.31 -8.46 0.55
N ASN A 102 -10.98 -8.52 0.75
CA ASN A 102 -10.34 -8.73 2.04
C ASN A 102 -9.19 -7.72 2.26
N PRO A 103 -9.51 -6.41 2.32
CA PRO A 103 -8.48 -5.39 2.49
C PRO A 103 -7.76 -5.56 3.82
N ASN A 104 -6.47 -5.23 3.86
CA ASN A 104 -5.60 -5.35 5.04
C ASN A 104 -5.40 -6.78 5.58
N ARG A 105 -5.86 -7.82 4.86
CA ARG A 105 -5.53 -9.21 5.12
C ARG A 105 -4.35 -9.64 4.24
N MET A 106 -3.38 -10.30 4.86
CA MET A 106 -2.32 -10.98 4.13
C MET A 106 -2.86 -12.27 3.53
N PHE A 107 -2.63 -12.47 2.23
CA PHE A 107 -2.83 -13.75 1.57
C PHE A 107 -1.49 -14.39 1.29
N ASP A 108 -1.25 -15.58 1.83
CA ASP A 108 -0.04 -16.32 1.51
C ASP A 108 -0.08 -16.86 0.06
N TYR A 109 1.07 -17.32 -0.44
CA TYR A 109 1.15 -17.85 -1.80
C TYR A 109 0.26 -19.06 -2.05
N SER A 110 -0.04 -19.88 -1.04
CA SER A 110 -0.90 -21.06 -1.16
C SER A 110 -2.36 -20.65 -1.31
N GLU A 111 -2.83 -19.68 -0.53
CA GLU A 111 -4.17 -19.12 -0.61
C GLU A 111 -4.40 -18.47 -1.98
N ILE A 112 -3.43 -17.67 -2.44
CA ILE A 112 -3.50 -17.05 -3.77
C ILE A 112 -3.52 -18.11 -4.87
N ALA A 113 -2.67 -19.13 -4.77
CA ALA A 113 -2.62 -20.21 -5.75
C ALA A 113 -3.95 -20.96 -5.85
N PHE A 114 -4.58 -21.23 -4.70
CA PHE A 114 -5.90 -21.84 -4.61
C PHE A 114 -6.96 -20.96 -5.29
N TYR A 115 -7.02 -19.67 -4.95
CA TYR A 115 -7.97 -18.71 -5.57
C TYR A 115 -7.81 -18.60 -7.09
N LEU A 116 -6.57 -18.68 -7.57
CA LEU A 116 -6.28 -18.48 -8.97
C LEU A 116 -6.46 -19.76 -9.78
N TRP A 117 -5.88 -20.88 -9.37
CA TRP A 117 -5.78 -22.11 -10.17
C TRP A 117 -6.50 -23.33 -9.60
N ASP A 118 -7.15 -23.23 -8.44
CA ASP A 118 -7.91 -24.33 -7.82
C ASP A 118 -7.04 -25.59 -7.62
N LYS A 119 -5.72 -25.37 -7.40
CA LYS A 119 -4.70 -26.43 -7.28
C LYS A 119 -3.70 -26.09 -6.19
N SER A 120 -3.26 -27.13 -5.47
CA SER A 120 -2.37 -27.06 -4.30
C SER A 120 -0.87 -27.10 -4.61
N ASN A 121 -0.44 -27.12 -5.87
CA ASN A 121 0.97 -27.33 -6.22
C ASN A 121 1.78 -26.04 -6.05
N LYS A 122 2.53 -25.94 -4.94
CA LYS A 122 3.08 -24.68 -4.38
C LYS A 122 4.29 -24.09 -5.14
N ILE A 123 5.20 -24.93 -5.61
CA ILE A 123 6.53 -24.47 -6.09
C ILE A 123 6.41 -23.64 -7.37
N ASP A 124 5.56 -24.07 -8.29
CA ASP A 124 5.33 -23.43 -9.58
C ASP A 124 4.39 -22.21 -9.51
N ALA A 125 3.70 -22.03 -8.37
CA ALA A 125 2.72 -20.98 -8.18
C ALA A 125 3.37 -19.64 -7.81
N ILE A 126 4.44 -19.65 -7.01
CA ILE A 126 5.08 -18.41 -6.53
C ILE A 126 5.58 -17.55 -7.70
N SER A 127 6.31 -18.14 -8.64
CA SER A 127 6.83 -17.44 -9.83
C SER A 127 5.70 -16.85 -10.68
N LYS A 128 4.63 -17.63 -10.91
CA LYS A 128 3.45 -17.20 -11.66
C LYS A 128 2.68 -16.09 -10.95
N ILE A 129 2.58 -16.13 -9.62
CA ILE A 129 1.94 -15.06 -8.84
C ILE A 129 2.77 -13.77 -8.94
N ARG A 130 4.09 -13.86 -8.79
CA ARG A 130 4.99 -12.70 -8.96
C ARG A 130 4.86 -12.09 -10.36
N GLN A 131 4.79 -12.93 -11.39
CA GLN A 131 4.55 -12.49 -12.76
C GLN A 131 3.20 -11.77 -12.91
N ILE A 132 2.12 -12.31 -12.33
CA ILE A 132 0.80 -11.62 -12.34
C ILE A 132 0.90 -10.24 -11.70
N VAL A 133 1.58 -10.12 -10.56
CA VAL A 133 1.75 -8.85 -9.86
C VAL A 133 2.58 -7.87 -10.69
N TYR A 134 3.67 -8.33 -11.30
CA TYR A 134 4.46 -7.54 -12.23
C TYR A 134 3.60 -7.00 -13.38
N GLU A 135 2.84 -7.85 -14.05
CA GLU A 135 1.98 -7.47 -15.18
C GLU A 135 0.86 -6.48 -14.77
N ILE A 136 0.34 -6.58 -13.53
CA ILE A 136 -0.59 -5.59 -12.98
C ILE A 136 0.11 -4.24 -12.82
N LYS A 137 1.29 -4.22 -12.19
CA LYS A 137 2.06 -3.00 -11.94
C LYS A 137 2.47 -2.32 -13.25
N GLU A 138 2.97 -3.11 -14.20
CA GLU A 138 3.34 -2.64 -15.54
C GLU A 138 2.14 -1.99 -16.26
N LYS A 139 0.97 -2.64 -16.27
CA LYS A 139 -0.25 -2.07 -16.87
C LYS A 139 -0.75 -0.81 -16.15
N LEU A 140 -0.49 -0.70 -14.85
CA LEU A 140 -0.77 0.51 -14.09
C LEU A 140 0.34 1.55 -14.22
N GLY A 141 1.44 1.29 -14.94
CA GLY A 141 2.60 2.19 -15.03
C GLY A 141 3.30 2.42 -13.70
N LEU A 142 3.30 1.42 -12.80
CA LEU A 142 3.98 1.43 -11.51
C LEU A 142 5.33 0.70 -11.62
N SER A 143 6.31 1.10 -10.80
CA SER A 143 7.58 0.36 -10.74
C SER A 143 7.39 -1.00 -10.07
N GLU A 144 8.28 -1.95 -10.35
CA GLU A 144 8.22 -3.28 -9.73
C GLU A 144 8.35 -3.21 -8.20
N SER A 145 9.20 -2.30 -7.70
CA SER A 145 9.44 -2.06 -6.28
C SER A 145 8.31 -1.29 -5.57
N ASP A 146 7.32 -0.80 -6.32
CA ASP A 146 6.19 -0.05 -5.77
C ASP A 146 5.34 -0.94 -4.85
N GLN A 147 5.31 -0.63 -3.55
CA GLN A 147 4.50 -1.35 -2.55
C GLN A 147 3.19 -0.63 -2.21
N THR A 148 2.85 0.45 -2.93
CA THR A 148 1.67 1.28 -2.67
C THR A 148 0.37 0.49 -2.85
N VAL A 149 0.39 -0.53 -3.70
CA VAL A 149 -0.78 -1.33 -4.05
C VAL A 149 -0.75 -2.69 -3.36
N PHE A 150 0.38 -3.39 -3.46
CA PHE A 150 0.56 -4.73 -2.93
C PHE A 150 1.77 -4.76 -2.02
N VAL A 151 1.55 -5.04 -0.73
CA VAL A 151 2.64 -5.27 0.23
C VAL A 151 3.06 -6.73 0.14
N CYS A 152 4.36 -6.96 -0.04
CA CYS A 152 4.95 -8.29 -0.14
C CYS A 152 5.64 -8.65 1.18
N ASN A 153 5.03 -9.54 1.96
CA ASN A 153 5.62 -10.18 3.14
C ASN A 153 5.12 -11.63 3.16
N GLU A 154 5.86 -12.54 2.51
CA GLU A 154 5.50 -13.97 2.34
C GLU A 154 4.21 -14.24 1.51
N GLY A 155 3.70 -13.21 0.86
CA GLY A 155 2.42 -13.23 0.15
C GLY A 155 2.08 -11.85 -0.40
N TYR A 156 0.80 -11.56 -0.56
CA TYR A 156 0.34 -10.23 -0.97
C TYR A 156 -0.86 -9.74 -0.16
N MET A 157 -0.86 -8.45 0.12
CA MET A 157 -1.95 -7.75 0.79
C MET A 157 -2.26 -6.46 0.04
N LEU A 158 -3.57 -6.15 -0.09
CA LEU A 158 -4.04 -4.85 -0.55
C LEU A 158 -4.26 -3.93 0.65
N GLN A 159 -3.53 -2.81 0.72
CA GLN A 159 -3.74 -1.80 1.76
C GLN A 159 -4.78 -0.78 1.28
N ARG A 160 -5.90 -0.71 2.00
CA ARG A 160 -7.01 0.23 1.75
C ARG A 160 -7.54 0.79 3.06
#